data_AF-A0A3B0SRH7-F1
#
_entry.id   AF-A0A3B0SRH7-F1
#
_cell.length_a   1.000
_cell.length_b   1.000
_cell.length_c   1.000
_cell.angle_alpha   90.00
_cell.angle_beta   90.00
_cell.angle_gamma   90.00
#
_symmetry.space_group_name_H-M   'P 1'
#
loop_
_entity.id
_entity.type
_entity.pdbx_description
1 polymer ?
#
loop_
_entity_poly.entity_id
_entity_poly.type
_entity_poly.pdbx_seq_one_letter_code
_entity_poly.pdbx_strand_id
1 'polypeptide(L)'
;MSKRGPFKINGHRIAPGTRQTVDIPVSVLSDHTPVHLSVHVIHGRQPGPVMFVSAAIHGDEVIGVEIVRRLLRAEALEGMAGTLLAVPIVNTFGFLNHSRYLPDRRDLNRVFPGLSEGSMASRLAHIFMTEIVARSNVGIDLHSAAIHRTNLPQLRLTPGNDRLTKLGEAFGAPVMMHSKLRDGSLRMAAEQAGIDVLLYEGGEGMRFDELAARAGVSGILRVMHHLEMISDTNLPPATAKPVYCTNSNWYRAPSGGLLRGYLTIGDTVEPGTVLGAISDPFGESEAEVTSDITGIIIGRTNMPSVYEGDALFHIAETPSADAAVKRMNAQLDAAPLFDEDEII
;
A
#
# COMPACT_ATOMS: atom_id res chain seq x y z
N MET A 1 -23.47 11.88 -28.16
CA MET A 1 -22.92 11.00 -27.11
C MET A 1 -24.06 10.64 -26.18
N SER A 2 -24.29 9.35 -25.87
CA SER A 2 -25.35 8.98 -24.92
C SER A 2 -24.98 9.52 -23.54
N LYS A 3 -25.97 10.04 -22.79
CA LYS A 3 -25.73 10.54 -21.43
C LYS A 3 -25.32 9.37 -20.54
N ARG A 4 -24.15 9.46 -19.90
CA ARG A 4 -23.67 8.47 -18.92
C ARG A 4 -24.73 8.28 -17.83
N GLY A 5 -25.06 7.03 -17.50
CA GLY A 5 -25.98 6.72 -16.40
C GLY A 5 -25.29 6.87 -15.03
N PRO A 6 -26.05 6.96 -13.92
CA PRO A 6 -25.46 7.07 -12.59
C PRO A 6 -24.80 5.76 -12.15
N PHE A 7 -23.72 5.88 -11.37
CA PHE A 7 -23.12 4.73 -10.67
C PHE A 7 -24.00 4.34 -9.48
N LYS A 8 -24.30 3.05 -9.34
CA LYS A 8 -25.17 2.53 -8.28
C LYS A 8 -24.36 1.69 -7.30
N ILE A 9 -24.45 1.98 -6.01
CA ILE A 9 -23.77 1.24 -4.95
C ILE A 9 -24.57 1.37 -3.65
N ASN A 10 -24.78 0.26 -2.94
CA ASN A 10 -25.58 0.19 -1.71
C ASN A 10 -26.93 0.99 -1.76
N GLY A 11 -27.66 0.93 -2.87
CA GLY A 11 -28.92 1.67 -3.05
C GLY A 11 -28.78 3.16 -3.41
N HIS A 12 -27.58 3.74 -3.31
CA HIS A 12 -27.30 5.11 -3.75
C HIS A 12 -27.16 5.19 -5.27
N ARG A 13 -27.49 6.36 -5.85
CA ARG A 13 -27.30 6.69 -7.28
C ARG A 13 -26.42 7.92 -7.39
N ILE A 14 -25.17 7.74 -7.79
CA ILE A 14 -24.19 8.82 -7.92
C ILE A 14 -24.25 9.36 -9.35
N ALA A 15 -24.65 10.62 -9.51
CA ALA A 15 -24.81 11.24 -10.82
C ALA A 15 -23.45 11.46 -11.52
N PRO A 16 -23.41 11.46 -12.86
CA PRO A 16 -22.17 11.79 -13.58
C PRO A 16 -21.64 13.18 -13.22
N GLY A 17 -20.35 13.27 -12.95
CA GLY A 17 -19.67 14.50 -12.55
C GLY A 17 -19.83 14.86 -11.07
N THR A 18 -20.33 13.96 -10.22
CA THR A 18 -20.48 14.19 -8.78
C THR A 18 -19.66 13.21 -7.97
N ARG A 19 -19.39 13.59 -6.71
CA ARG A 19 -18.79 12.72 -5.70
C ARG A 19 -19.69 12.60 -4.47
N GLN A 20 -19.69 11.43 -3.83
CA GLN A 20 -20.47 11.16 -2.63
C GLN A 20 -19.79 10.09 -1.78
N THR A 21 -19.82 10.25 -0.45
CA THR A 21 -19.50 9.18 0.48
C THR A 21 -20.72 8.27 0.64
N VAL A 22 -20.52 6.96 0.50
CA VAL A 22 -21.55 5.94 0.69
C VAL A 22 -21.10 5.01 1.81
N ASP A 23 -21.95 4.89 2.83
CA ASP A 23 -21.71 3.99 3.96
C ASP A 23 -22.38 2.65 3.68
N ILE A 24 -21.58 1.59 3.58
CA ILE A 24 -22.04 0.22 3.35
C ILE A 24 -22.12 -0.47 4.72
N PRO A 25 -23.31 -0.91 5.18
CA PRO A 25 -23.42 -1.61 6.46
C PRO A 25 -22.55 -2.86 6.51
N VAL A 26 -21.72 -2.98 7.56
CA VAL A 26 -20.88 -4.16 7.80
C VAL A 26 -21.41 -4.97 8.97
N SER A 27 -21.62 -4.33 10.11
CA SER A 27 -22.08 -4.97 11.33
C SER A 27 -22.58 -3.95 12.34
N VAL A 28 -22.88 -4.41 13.54
CA VAL A 28 -23.24 -3.59 14.70
C VAL A 28 -22.40 -4.11 15.88
N LEU A 29 -21.77 -3.20 16.63
CA LEU A 29 -21.01 -3.54 17.83
C LEU A 29 -21.95 -4.01 18.96
N SER A 30 -21.38 -4.61 20.00
CA SER A 30 -22.14 -5.17 21.13
C SER A 30 -22.96 -4.13 21.91
N ASP A 31 -22.63 -2.85 21.79
CA ASP A 31 -23.34 -1.71 22.37
C ASP A 31 -24.35 -1.08 21.40
N HIS A 32 -24.65 -1.74 20.29
CA HIS A 32 -25.52 -1.28 19.21
C HIS A 32 -24.96 -0.16 18.31
N THR A 33 -23.67 0.18 18.42
CA THR A 33 -23.04 1.14 17.50
C THR A 33 -22.91 0.54 16.08
N PRO A 34 -23.48 1.16 15.03
CA PRO A 34 -23.38 0.65 13.68
C PRO A 34 -21.95 0.81 13.13
N VAL A 35 -21.48 -0.20 12.40
CA VAL A 35 -20.18 -0.20 11.72
C VAL A 35 -20.41 -0.25 10.23
N HIS A 36 -19.79 0.70 9.52
CA HIS A 36 -19.87 0.82 8.08
C HIS A 36 -18.50 0.69 7.42
N LEU A 37 -18.51 0.24 6.18
CA LEU A 37 -17.43 0.43 5.21
C LEU A 37 -17.77 1.69 4.41
N SER A 38 -17.06 2.78 4.68
CA SER A 38 -17.27 4.06 4.00
C SER A 38 -16.45 4.13 2.72
N VAL A 39 -17.12 4.33 1.59
CA VAL A 39 -16.48 4.50 0.27
C VAL A 39 -16.75 5.90 -0.27
N HIS A 40 -15.70 6.61 -0.65
CA HIS A 40 -15.81 7.82 -1.45
C HIS A 40 -15.93 7.42 -2.93
N VAL A 41 -17.10 7.69 -3.51
CA VAL A 41 -17.37 7.43 -4.91
C VAL A 41 -17.20 8.74 -5.67
N ILE A 42 -16.21 8.81 -6.57
CA ILE A 42 -16.06 9.92 -7.52
C ILE A 42 -16.47 9.40 -8.89
N HIS A 43 -17.58 9.90 -9.43
CA HIS A 43 -18.12 9.44 -10.69
C HIS A 43 -17.94 10.51 -11.77
N GLY A 44 -17.06 10.24 -12.73
CA GLY A 44 -16.74 11.16 -13.83
C GLY A 44 -17.92 11.52 -14.72
N ARG A 45 -17.79 12.57 -15.55
CA ARG A 45 -18.81 12.87 -16.58
C ARG A 45 -18.69 11.95 -17.79
N GLN A 46 -17.47 11.57 -18.13
CA GLN A 46 -17.16 10.75 -19.30
C GLN A 46 -17.06 9.26 -18.94
N PRO A 47 -17.44 8.35 -19.84
CA PRO A 47 -17.17 6.92 -19.68
C PRO A 47 -15.67 6.65 -19.50
N GLY A 48 -15.34 5.60 -18.76
CA GLY A 48 -13.97 5.19 -18.44
C GLY A 48 -13.98 4.02 -17.45
N PRO A 49 -12.82 3.50 -17.05
CA PRO A 49 -12.73 2.36 -16.15
C PRO A 49 -13.22 2.70 -14.74
N VAL A 50 -13.57 1.66 -13.98
CA VAL A 50 -13.76 1.75 -12.54
C VAL A 50 -12.49 1.29 -11.84
N MET A 51 -11.94 2.11 -10.96
CA MET A 51 -10.74 1.81 -10.20
C MET A 51 -11.04 1.93 -8.72
N PHE A 52 -10.51 1.02 -7.90
CA PHE A 52 -10.52 1.19 -6.45
C PHE A 52 -9.14 1.53 -5.90
N VAL A 53 -9.13 2.28 -4.81
CA VAL A 53 -7.94 2.49 -3.97
C VAL A 53 -8.35 2.18 -2.54
N SER A 54 -7.70 1.20 -1.91
CA SER A 54 -7.97 0.78 -0.54
C SER A 54 -6.78 1.02 0.38
N ALA A 55 -7.08 1.28 1.65
CA ALA A 55 -6.10 1.37 2.71
C ALA A 55 -6.65 0.76 4.02
N ALA A 56 -5.74 0.58 4.97
CA ALA A 56 -6.02 0.02 6.28
C ALA A 56 -6.86 -1.29 6.24
N ILE A 57 -6.45 -2.23 5.38
CA ILE A 57 -6.85 -3.65 5.54
C ILE A 57 -6.30 -4.18 6.87
N HIS A 58 -5.09 -3.74 7.24
CA HIS A 58 -4.58 -3.82 8.59
C HIS A 58 -4.76 -2.45 9.25
N GLY A 59 -5.37 -2.42 10.44
CA GLY A 59 -5.77 -1.17 11.09
C GLY A 59 -4.64 -0.32 11.65
N ASP A 60 -3.45 -0.90 11.78
CA ASP A 60 -2.23 -0.24 12.24
C ASP A 60 -1.41 0.42 11.10
N GLU A 61 -1.84 0.29 9.84
CA GLU A 61 -1.15 0.79 8.66
C GLU A 61 -1.75 2.14 8.18
N VAL A 62 -1.54 3.20 8.97
CA VAL A 62 -2.24 4.50 8.83
C VAL A 62 -1.81 5.34 7.62
N ILE A 63 -0.62 5.13 7.06
CA ILE A 63 -0.10 5.90 5.92
C ILE A 63 -0.95 5.75 4.65
N GLY A 64 -1.59 4.60 4.46
CA GLY A 64 -2.52 4.40 3.35
C GLY A 64 -3.73 5.34 3.44
N VAL A 65 -4.23 5.59 4.66
CA VAL A 65 -5.34 6.52 4.91
C VAL A 65 -4.95 7.94 4.51
N GLU A 66 -3.72 8.34 4.86
CA GLU A 66 -3.14 9.64 4.51
C GLU A 66 -3.02 9.82 2.99
N ILE A 67 -2.50 8.80 2.29
CA ILE A 67 -2.42 8.77 0.83
C ILE A 67 -3.81 8.93 0.20
N VAL A 68 -4.82 8.22 0.69
CA VAL A 68 -6.20 8.33 0.18
C VAL A 68 -6.77 9.73 0.45
N ARG A 69 -6.56 10.31 1.65
CA ARG A 69 -7.01 11.67 1.96
C ARG A 69 -6.40 12.70 1.01
N ARG A 70 -5.10 12.62 0.75
CA ARG A 70 -4.41 13.48 -0.23
C ARG A 70 -4.92 13.27 -1.64
N LEU A 71 -5.08 12.01 -2.08
CA LEU A 71 -5.66 11.68 -3.38
C LEU A 71 -7.04 12.33 -3.57
N LEU A 72 -7.91 12.27 -2.57
CA LEU A 72 -9.27 12.84 -2.62
C LEU A 72 -9.30 14.38 -2.75
N ARG A 73 -8.18 15.05 -2.43
CA ARG A 73 -7.98 16.49 -2.58
C ARG A 73 -7.24 16.86 -3.87
N ALA A 74 -6.76 15.90 -4.65
CA ALA A 74 -6.04 16.19 -5.89
C ALA A 74 -6.96 16.84 -6.92
N GLU A 75 -6.55 18.00 -7.43
CA GLU A 75 -7.25 18.72 -8.50
C GLU A 75 -7.42 17.87 -9.76
N ALA A 76 -6.52 16.92 -10.01
CA ALA A 76 -6.58 16.02 -11.16
C ALA A 76 -7.84 15.12 -11.16
N LEU A 77 -8.54 14.97 -10.03
CA LEU A 77 -9.83 14.29 -9.98
C LEU A 77 -10.99 15.13 -10.58
N GLU A 78 -10.78 16.43 -10.75
CA GLU A 78 -11.74 17.29 -11.43
C GLU A 78 -11.81 16.94 -12.92
N GLY A 79 -13.02 16.67 -13.40
CA GLY A 79 -13.22 16.30 -14.80
C GLY A 79 -12.79 14.87 -15.16
N MET A 80 -12.47 14.01 -14.17
CA MET A 80 -12.09 12.63 -14.43
C MET A 80 -13.11 11.86 -15.30
N ALA A 81 -12.62 10.89 -16.06
CA ALA A 81 -13.38 9.86 -16.75
C ALA A 81 -13.44 8.58 -15.89
N GLY A 82 -14.49 7.79 -16.06
CA GLY A 82 -14.63 6.55 -15.27
C GLY A 82 -15.10 6.80 -13.84
N THR A 83 -14.80 5.90 -12.91
CA THR A 83 -15.23 5.98 -11.51
C THR A 83 -14.09 5.59 -10.58
N LEU A 84 -13.85 6.37 -9.53
CA LEU A 84 -12.94 6.03 -8.44
C LEU A 84 -13.74 5.62 -7.21
N LEU A 85 -13.43 4.44 -6.66
CA LEU A 85 -13.90 3.94 -5.37
C LEU A 85 -12.75 4.03 -4.37
N ALA A 86 -12.67 5.13 -3.63
CA ALA A 86 -11.63 5.32 -2.62
C ALA A 86 -12.15 4.87 -1.24
N VAL A 87 -11.47 3.90 -0.64
CA VAL A 87 -11.83 3.29 0.64
C VAL A 87 -10.66 3.50 1.61
N PRO A 88 -10.64 4.61 2.37
CA PRO A 88 -9.52 4.93 3.25
C PRO A 88 -9.33 3.88 4.35
N ILE A 89 -10.42 3.32 4.87
CA ILE A 89 -10.39 2.36 5.98
C ILE A 89 -11.25 1.16 5.61
N VAL A 90 -10.61 0.03 5.30
CA VAL A 90 -11.31 -1.24 5.07
C VAL A 90 -11.62 -1.93 6.40
N ASN A 91 -10.61 -2.10 7.26
CA ASN A 91 -10.75 -2.74 8.56
C ASN A 91 -11.03 -1.69 9.65
N THR A 92 -12.24 -1.15 9.67
CA THR A 92 -12.69 -0.16 10.68
C THR A 92 -12.47 -0.66 12.11
N PHE A 93 -12.67 -1.96 12.37
CA PHE A 93 -12.45 -2.53 13.68
C PHE A 93 -10.98 -2.51 14.11
N GLY A 94 -10.08 -2.93 13.21
CA GLY A 94 -8.64 -2.88 13.46
C GLY A 94 -8.17 -1.44 13.63
N PHE A 95 -8.64 -0.53 12.78
CA PHE A 95 -8.21 0.87 12.77
C PHE A 95 -8.52 1.57 14.09
N LEU A 96 -9.74 1.43 14.61
CA LEU A 96 -10.13 2.00 15.92
C LEU A 96 -9.35 1.42 17.09
N ASN A 97 -8.79 0.22 16.95
CA ASN A 97 -8.02 -0.46 17.98
C ASN A 97 -6.50 -0.41 17.73
N HIS A 98 -6.04 0.35 16.73
CA HIS A 98 -4.63 0.40 16.31
C HIS A 98 -4.02 -1.00 16.12
N SER A 99 -4.81 -1.89 15.49
CA SER A 99 -4.53 -3.32 15.42
C SER A 99 -4.56 -3.80 13.97
N ARG A 100 -3.57 -4.63 13.62
CA ARG A 100 -3.56 -5.41 12.39
C ARG A 100 -4.83 -6.26 12.23
N TYR A 101 -5.29 -6.85 13.33
CA TYR A 101 -6.33 -7.86 13.36
C TYR A 101 -7.72 -7.28 13.67
N LEU A 102 -8.75 -7.99 13.24
CA LEU A 102 -10.11 -7.78 13.74
C LEU A 102 -10.27 -8.28 15.19
N PRO A 103 -11.34 -7.87 15.90
CA PRO A 103 -11.65 -8.34 17.26
C PRO A 103 -11.73 -9.87 17.40
N ASP A 104 -12.06 -10.60 16.32
CA ASP A 104 -12.04 -12.07 16.27
C ASP A 104 -10.62 -12.65 16.07
N ARG A 105 -9.58 -11.82 16.21
CA ARG A 105 -8.15 -12.11 16.07
C ARG A 105 -7.72 -12.58 14.68
N ARG A 106 -8.58 -12.42 13.67
CA ARG A 106 -8.25 -12.79 12.29
C ARG A 106 -7.59 -11.63 11.58
N ASP A 107 -6.59 -11.98 10.77
CA ASP A 107 -6.00 -11.07 9.78
C ASP A 107 -6.93 -11.05 8.57
N LEU A 108 -7.51 -9.89 8.26
CA LEU A 108 -8.46 -9.73 7.16
C LEU A 108 -7.86 -10.22 5.82
N ASN A 109 -6.57 -9.97 5.61
CA ASN A 109 -5.84 -10.35 4.42
C ASN A 109 -5.50 -11.86 4.39
N ARG A 110 -6.05 -12.68 5.29
CA ARG A 110 -6.02 -14.15 5.27
C ARG A 110 -7.42 -14.77 5.15
N VAL A 111 -8.45 -13.96 4.90
CA VAL A 111 -9.86 -14.37 4.94
C VAL A 111 -10.60 -14.12 3.63
N PHE A 112 -10.01 -13.41 2.66
CA PHE A 112 -10.62 -13.20 1.34
C PHE A 112 -10.83 -14.52 0.57
N PRO A 113 -11.92 -14.66 -0.21
CA PRO A 113 -12.96 -13.65 -0.51
C PRO A 113 -14.03 -13.51 0.59
N GLY A 114 -13.99 -14.33 1.64
CA GLY A 114 -14.98 -14.30 2.71
C GLY A 114 -16.35 -14.89 2.32
N LEU A 115 -17.26 -14.93 3.30
CA LEU A 115 -18.63 -15.43 3.19
C LEU A 115 -19.61 -14.47 3.88
N SER A 116 -20.79 -14.25 3.28
CA SER A 116 -21.85 -13.39 3.82
C SER A 116 -22.35 -13.81 5.20
N GLU A 117 -22.29 -15.11 5.51
CA GLU A 117 -22.72 -15.69 6.79
C GLU A 117 -21.55 -16.09 7.71
N GLY A 118 -20.31 -15.77 7.34
CA GLY A 118 -19.11 -16.16 8.08
C GLY A 118 -18.85 -15.36 9.36
N SER A 119 -17.60 -15.44 9.85
CA SER A 119 -17.11 -14.61 10.96
C SER A 119 -17.12 -13.12 10.59
N MET A 120 -16.89 -12.24 11.56
CA MET A 120 -16.81 -10.79 11.34
C MET A 120 -15.83 -10.44 10.20
N ALA A 121 -14.61 -10.99 10.24
CA ALA A 121 -13.63 -10.81 9.17
C ALA A 121 -14.11 -11.34 7.82
N SER A 122 -14.79 -12.49 7.82
CA SER A 122 -15.31 -13.13 6.60
C SER A 122 -16.43 -12.32 5.95
N ARG A 123 -17.32 -11.74 6.75
CA ARG A 123 -18.39 -10.86 6.25
C ARG A 123 -17.83 -9.57 5.69
N LEU A 124 -16.86 -8.94 6.38
CA LEU A 124 -16.19 -7.74 5.87
C LEU A 124 -15.46 -8.02 4.55
N ALA A 125 -14.71 -9.12 4.46
CA ALA A 125 -14.05 -9.53 3.21
C ALA A 125 -15.07 -9.75 2.08
N HIS A 126 -16.19 -10.42 2.37
CA HIS A 126 -17.25 -10.66 1.41
C HIS A 126 -17.89 -9.36 0.90
N ILE A 127 -18.20 -8.43 1.80
CA ILE A 127 -18.73 -7.10 1.47
C ILE A 127 -17.75 -6.34 0.58
N PHE A 128 -16.47 -6.30 0.96
CA PHE A 128 -15.44 -5.60 0.19
C PHE A 128 -15.29 -6.20 -1.22
N MET A 129 -15.28 -7.53 -1.33
CA MET A 129 -15.24 -8.21 -2.63
C MET A 129 -16.45 -7.87 -3.50
N THR A 130 -17.65 -7.83 -2.92
CA THR A 130 -18.90 -7.68 -3.67
C THR A 130 -19.18 -6.23 -4.07
N GLU A 131 -18.97 -5.29 -3.14
CA GLU A 131 -19.32 -3.89 -3.34
C GLU A 131 -18.19 -3.06 -3.94
N ILE A 132 -16.92 -3.48 -3.80
CA ILE A 132 -15.76 -2.72 -4.27
C ILE A 132 -15.02 -3.47 -5.39
N VAL A 133 -14.49 -4.66 -5.10
CA VAL A 133 -13.59 -5.37 -6.03
C VAL A 133 -14.32 -5.80 -7.30
N ALA A 134 -15.44 -6.53 -7.17
CA ALA A 134 -16.21 -7.04 -8.30
C ALA A 134 -16.84 -5.95 -9.18
N ARG A 135 -16.84 -4.70 -8.71
CA ARG A 135 -17.35 -3.53 -9.44
C ARG A 135 -16.25 -2.74 -10.13
N SER A 136 -15.00 -3.16 -10.00
CA SER A 136 -13.82 -2.46 -10.49
C SER A 136 -13.15 -3.21 -11.63
N ASN A 137 -12.32 -2.53 -12.41
CA ASN A 137 -11.47 -3.10 -13.47
C ASN A 137 -10.01 -3.28 -13.03
N VAL A 138 -9.61 -2.59 -11.96
CA VAL A 138 -8.27 -2.58 -11.38
C VAL A 138 -8.31 -1.96 -9.97
N GLY A 139 -7.40 -2.36 -9.10
CA GLY A 139 -7.24 -1.82 -7.76
C GLY A 139 -5.80 -1.46 -7.40
N ILE A 140 -5.66 -0.54 -6.46
CA ILE A 140 -4.42 -0.31 -5.70
C ILE A 140 -4.73 -0.52 -4.23
N ASP A 141 -3.98 -1.42 -3.60
CA ASP A 141 -4.09 -1.71 -2.18
C ASP A 141 -2.85 -1.19 -1.45
N LEU A 142 -3.08 -0.29 -0.50
CA LEU A 142 -2.03 0.47 0.19
C LEU A 142 -1.72 -0.17 1.54
N HIS A 143 -0.49 -0.67 1.66
CA HIS A 143 0.07 -1.25 2.87
C HIS A 143 1.30 -0.47 3.34
N SER A 144 1.66 -0.66 4.60
CA SER A 144 2.93 -0.23 5.18
C SER A 144 3.66 -1.38 5.83
N ALA A 145 4.86 -1.11 6.35
CA ALA A 145 5.48 -2.06 7.26
C ALA A 145 4.61 -2.24 8.52
N ALA A 146 4.72 -3.40 9.15
CA ALA A 146 4.12 -3.64 10.47
C ALA A 146 4.71 -2.69 11.53
N ILE A 147 4.05 -2.60 12.68
CA ILE A 147 4.54 -1.78 13.80
C ILE A 147 6.01 -2.12 14.13
N HIS A 148 6.79 -1.06 14.37
CA HIS A 148 8.23 -1.11 14.62
C HIS A 148 9.09 -1.55 13.43
N ARG A 149 8.58 -1.38 12.21
CA ARG A 149 9.32 -1.58 10.98
C ARG A 149 9.07 -0.42 10.04
N THR A 150 9.97 -0.23 9.09
CA THR A 150 9.79 0.73 8.00
C THR A 150 10.06 0.05 6.67
N ASN A 151 9.31 0.42 5.63
CA ASN A 151 9.46 -0.06 4.26
C ASN A 151 9.80 1.12 3.33
N LEU A 152 10.78 0.91 2.44
CA LEU A 152 10.96 1.77 1.27
C LEU A 152 9.73 1.64 0.36
N PRO A 153 9.23 2.74 -0.23
CA PRO A 153 8.15 2.69 -1.21
C PRO A 153 8.45 1.70 -2.33
N GLN A 154 7.58 0.71 -2.47
CA GLN A 154 7.76 -0.36 -3.43
C GLN A 154 6.41 -0.92 -3.91
N LEU A 155 6.45 -1.57 -5.07
CA LEU A 155 5.32 -2.33 -5.60
C LEU A 155 5.60 -3.82 -5.62
N ARG A 156 4.55 -4.58 -5.28
CA ARG A 156 4.53 -6.03 -5.27
C ARG A 156 3.51 -6.53 -6.30
N LEU A 157 3.99 -7.10 -7.39
CA LEU A 157 3.16 -7.54 -8.52
C LEU A 157 2.99 -9.06 -8.54
N THR A 158 1.91 -9.54 -9.17
CA THR A 158 1.74 -10.96 -9.49
C THR A 158 2.64 -11.32 -10.69
N PRO A 159 3.44 -12.40 -10.60
CA PRO A 159 4.23 -12.90 -11.72
C PRO A 159 3.37 -13.20 -12.96
N GLY A 160 3.89 -12.87 -14.16
CA GLY A 160 3.28 -13.28 -15.44
C GLY A 160 2.09 -12.43 -15.90
N ASN A 161 1.85 -11.28 -15.28
CA ASN A 161 0.76 -10.37 -15.65
C ASN A 161 1.32 -9.08 -16.28
N ASP A 162 1.43 -9.07 -17.61
CA ASP A 162 2.00 -7.94 -18.38
C ASP A 162 1.21 -6.64 -18.22
N ARG A 163 -0.11 -6.72 -18.05
CA ARG A 163 -0.95 -5.55 -17.80
C ARG A 163 -0.59 -4.92 -16.45
N LEU A 164 -0.46 -5.75 -15.41
CA LEU A 164 -0.07 -5.31 -14.08
C LEU A 164 1.36 -4.74 -14.06
N THR A 165 2.29 -5.31 -14.83
CA THR A 165 3.64 -4.76 -15.01
C THR A 165 3.61 -3.35 -15.59
N LYS A 166 2.85 -3.10 -16.66
CA LYS A 166 2.70 -1.76 -17.25
C LYS A 166 2.08 -0.76 -16.28
N LEU A 167 1.09 -1.19 -15.51
CA LEU A 167 0.51 -0.36 -14.46
C LEU A 167 1.52 -0.05 -13.34
N GLY A 168 2.37 -1.01 -12.98
CA GLY A 168 3.45 -0.79 -12.01
C GLY A 168 4.53 0.18 -12.52
N GLU A 169 4.89 0.08 -13.81
CA GLU A 169 5.78 1.04 -14.48
C GLU A 169 5.17 2.46 -14.49
N ALA A 170 3.87 2.57 -14.79
CA ALA A 170 3.15 3.83 -14.74
C ALA A 170 3.11 4.40 -13.31
N PHE A 171 2.77 3.56 -12.32
CA PHE A 171 2.78 3.95 -10.91
C PHE A 171 4.15 4.48 -10.52
N GLY A 172 5.23 3.79 -10.88
CA GLY A 172 6.56 4.39 -10.76
C GLY A 172 7.04 4.49 -9.31
N ALA A 173 6.99 3.41 -8.53
CA ALA A 173 7.65 3.36 -7.22
C ALA A 173 9.18 3.25 -7.38
N PRO A 174 9.99 3.62 -6.36
CA PRO A 174 11.44 3.37 -6.31
C PRO A 174 11.81 1.94 -6.71
N VAL A 175 11.13 0.96 -6.12
CA VAL A 175 11.37 -0.46 -6.33
C VAL A 175 10.09 -1.16 -6.79
N MET A 176 10.23 -2.10 -7.71
CA MET A 176 9.16 -2.99 -8.15
C MET A 176 9.65 -4.43 -8.14
N MET A 177 8.85 -5.36 -7.64
CA MET A 177 9.19 -6.78 -7.64
C MET A 177 7.97 -7.67 -7.75
N HIS A 178 8.23 -8.91 -8.15
CA HIS A 178 7.23 -9.97 -8.09
C HIS A 178 7.09 -10.53 -6.68
N SER A 179 5.87 -10.94 -6.34
CA SER A 179 5.57 -11.60 -5.08
C SER A 179 4.48 -12.64 -5.28
N LYS A 180 4.65 -13.78 -4.63
CA LYS A 180 3.68 -14.88 -4.68
C LYS A 180 2.36 -14.43 -4.06
N LEU A 181 1.27 -14.86 -4.68
CA LEU A 181 -0.04 -14.79 -4.06
C LEU A 181 -0.07 -15.68 -2.83
N ARG A 182 -0.84 -15.26 -1.84
CA ARG A 182 -0.97 -15.98 -0.58
C ARG A 182 -2.44 -16.32 -0.37
N ASP A 183 -2.70 -17.53 0.10
CA ASP A 183 -4.04 -17.98 0.43
C ASP A 183 -4.75 -17.00 1.37
N GLY A 184 -6.01 -16.71 1.04
CA GLY A 184 -6.85 -15.79 1.79
C GLY A 184 -6.54 -14.30 1.59
N SER A 185 -5.59 -13.93 0.72
CA SER A 185 -5.26 -12.52 0.46
C SER A 185 -6.19 -11.84 -0.53
N LEU A 186 -6.36 -10.52 -0.38
CA LEU A 186 -7.14 -9.70 -1.31
C LEU A 186 -6.63 -9.87 -2.74
N ARG A 187 -5.31 -9.82 -2.95
CA ARG A 187 -4.71 -9.99 -4.28
C ARG A 187 -5.09 -11.31 -4.93
N MET A 188 -5.07 -12.41 -4.18
CA MET A 188 -5.44 -13.73 -4.71
C MET A 188 -6.93 -13.78 -5.05
N ALA A 189 -7.79 -13.29 -4.16
CA ALA A 189 -9.23 -13.29 -4.38
C ALA A 189 -9.65 -12.36 -5.55
N ALA A 190 -9.00 -11.21 -5.68
CA ALA A 190 -9.22 -10.27 -6.78
C ALA A 190 -8.77 -10.87 -8.12
N GLU A 191 -7.61 -11.52 -8.16
CA GLU A 191 -7.13 -12.20 -9.36
C GLU A 191 -8.08 -13.33 -9.79
N GLN A 192 -8.59 -14.13 -8.83
CA GLN A 192 -9.61 -15.14 -9.11
C GLN A 192 -10.92 -14.55 -9.64
N ALA A 193 -11.22 -13.29 -9.31
CA ALA A 193 -12.34 -12.52 -9.85
C ALA A 193 -11.99 -11.79 -11.17
N GLY A 194 -10.77 -11.95 -11.70
CA GLY A 194 -10.30 -11.30 -12.93
C GLY A 194 -9.95 -9.82 -12.77
N ILE A 195 -9.70 -9.36 -11.53
CA ILE A 195 -9.39 -7.97 -11.22
C ILE A 195 -7.92 -7.83 -10.81
N ASP A 196 -7.18 -7.03 -11.56
CA ASP A 196 -5.76 -6.74 -11.27
C ASP A 196 -5.63 -5.84 -10.03
N VAL A 197 -4.71 -6.18 -9.12
CA VAL A 197 -4.44 -5.37 -7.92
C VAL A 197 -2.94 -5.12 -7.76
N LEU A 198 -2.56 -3.84 -7.76
CA LEU A 198 -1.23 -3.38 -7.37
C LEU A 198 -1.16 -3.34 -5.84
N LEU A 199 -0.18 -4.03 -5.25
CA LEU A 199 0.13 -3.89 -3.83
C LEU A 199 1.25 -2.87 -3.67
N TYR A 200 0.95 -1.77 -2.98
CA TYR A 200 1.91 -0.77 -2.58
C TYR A 200 2.33 -1.01 -1.13
N GLU A 201 3.62 -0.88 -0.87
CA GLU A 201 4.22 -1.00 0.46
C GLU A 201 5.11 0.23 0.68
N GLY A 202 4.92 0.97 1.76
CA GLY A 202 5.80 2.10 2.09
C GLY A 202 5.54 2.69 3.47
N GLY A 203 6.58 3.17 4.12
CA GLY A 203 6.52 3.77 5.45
C GLY A 203 6.37 2.75 6.58
N GLU A 204 5.91 3.23 7.72
CA GLU A 204 5.83 2.52 9.00
C GLU A 204 4.38 2.44 9.51
N GLY A 205 4.07 1.40 10.29
CA GLY A 205 2.81 1.31 11.02
C GLY A 205 2.66 2.42 12.07
N MET A 206 1.47 3.00 12.17
CA MET A 206 1.13 4.06 13.13
C MET A 206 1.95 5.36 13.02
N ARG A 207 2.68 5.58 11.92
CA ARG A 207 3.40 6.86 11.66
C ARG A 207 3.18 7.32 10.23
N PHE A 208 3.26 8.63 10.03
CA PHE A 208 3.31 9.20 8.69
C PHE A 208 4.75 9.27 8.19
N ASP A 209 4.92 8.94 6.92
CA ASP A 209 6.18 8.97 6.19
C ASP A 209 5.94 9.74 4.89
N GLU A 210 6.57 10.91 4.76
CA GLU A 210 6.30 11.83 3.66
C GLU A 210 6.74 11.28 2.30
N LEU A 211 7.89 10.57 2.28
CA LEU A 211 8.37 9.89 1.08
C LEU A 211 7.34 8.86 0.59
N ALA A 212 6.81 8.05 1.50
CA ALA A 212 5.79 7.06 1.21
C ALA A 212 4.46 7.69 0.81
N ALA A 213 4.04 8.78 1.45
CA ALA A 213 2.83 9.50 1.08
C ALA A 213 2.92 10.06 -0.34
N ARG A 214 4.00 10.78 -0.65
CA ARG A 214 4.22 11.40 -1.97
C ARG A 214 4.34 10.37 -3.07
N ALA A 215 5.12 9.31 -2.85
CA ALA A 215 5.26 8.21 -3.81
C ALA A 215 3.92 7.53 -4.08
N GLY A 216 3.13 7.28 -3.03
CA GLY A 216 1.78 6.70 -3.11
C GLY A 216 0.83 7.55 -3.96
N VAL A 217 0.64 8.82 -3.59
CA VAL A 217 -0.30 9.71 -4.30
C VAL A 217 0.11 9.90 -5.75
N SER A 218 1.40 10.20 -5.98
CA SER A 218 1.93 10.43 -7.33
C SER A 218 1.78 9.18 -8.20
N GLY A 219 2.02 7.99 -7.64
CA GLY A 219 1.87 6.73 -8.35
C GLY A 219 0.43 6.40 -8.70
N ILE A 220 -0.51 6.64 -7.78
CA ILE A 220 -1.95 6.47 -8.07
C ILE A 220 -2.37 7.37 -9.21
N LEU A 221 -2.00 8.66 -9.18
CA LEU A 221 -2.36 9.61 -10.23
C LEU A 221 -1.77 9.19 -11.60
N ARG A 222 -0.51 8.75 -11.64
CA ARG A 222 0.09 8.25 -12.89
C ARG A 222 -0.62 6.99 -13.42
N VAL A 223 -1.07 6.10 -12.55
CA VAL A 223 -1.90 4.94 -12.95
C VAL A 223 -3.24 5.42 -13.51
N MET A 224 -3.90 6.36 -12.84
CA MET A 224 -5.17 6.93 -13.32
C MET A 224 -5.01 7.58 -14.70
N HIS A 225 -3.92 8.31 -14.94
CA HIS A 225 -3.61 8.85 -16.27
C HIS A 225 -3.37 7.73 -17.28
N HIS A 226 -2.57 6.71 -16.94
CA HIS A 226 -2.30 5.59 -17.84
C HIS A 226 -3.59 4.86 -18.25
N LEU A 227 -4.59 4.87 -17.38
CA LEU A 227 -5.94 4.33 -17.62
C LEU A 227 -6.89 5.33 -18.28
N GLU A 228 -6.39 6.48 -18.72
CA GLU A 228 -7.14 7.57 -19.35
C GLU A 228 -8.28 8.11 -18.46
N MET A 229 -8.16 7.96 -17.14
CA MET A 229 -9.13 8.48 -16.17
C MET A 229 -8.95 9.97 -15.92
N ILE A 230 -7.73 10.51 -16.05
CA ILE A 230 -7.41 11.92 -15.79
C ILE A 230 -6.44 12.44 -16.86
N SER A 231 -6.38 13.76 -17.04
CA SER A 231 -5.43 14.41 -17.94
C SER A 231 -4.00 14.41 -17.37
N ASP A 232 -3.02 14.79 -18.18
CA ASP A 232 -1.63 15.02 -17.78
C ASP A 232 -1.42 16.33 -17.01
N THR A 233 -2.40 17.22 -17.01
CA THR A 233 -2.40 18.46 -16.23
C THR A 233 -2.04 18.21 -14.77
N ASN A 234 -1.00 18.88 -14.28
CA ASN A 234 -0.52 18.82 -12.90
C ASN A 234 -0.09 17.41 -12.43
N LEU A 235 0.27 16.50 -13.35
CA LEU A 235 0.87 15.23 -12.95
C LEU A 235 2.34 15.39 -12.56
N PRO A 236 2.76 14.80 -11.42
CA PRO A 236 4.17 14.68 -11.09
C PRO A 236 4.93 13.92 -12.20
N PRO A 237 6.02 14.48 -12.75
CA PRO A 237 6.74 13.85 -13.85
C PRO A 237 7.28 12.47 -13.43
N ALA A 238 7.26 11.50 -14.36
CA ALA A 238 7.84 10.19 -14.14
C ALA A 238 9.38 10.29 -14.18
N THR A 239 10.02 10.17 -13.02
CA THR A 239 11.48 10.20 -12.91
C THR A 239 12.05 8.81 -13.19
N ALA A 240 12.43 8.54 -14.44
CA ALA A 240 12.99 7.27 -14.94
C ALA A 240 12.08 6.03 -14.75
N LYS A 241 12.53 4.83 -15.14
CA LYS A 241 11.81 3.56 -14.89
C LYS A 241 12.07 3.05 -13.46
N PRO A 242 11.11 2.36 -12.81
CA PRO A 242 11.34 1.68 -11.53
C PRO A 242 12.52 0.72 -11.60
N VAL A 243 13.23 0.54 -10.48
CA VAL A 243 14.20 -0.54 -10.38
C VAL A 243 13.45 -1.84 -10.16
N TYR A 244 13.57 -2.72 -11.13
CA TYR A 244 12.97 -4.05 -11.07
C TYR A 244 13.90 -5.00 -10.32
N CYS A 245 13.45 -5.51 -9.18
CA CYS A 245 14.18 -6.47 -8.36
C CYS A 245 13.64 -7.89 -8.61
N THR A 246 14.55 -8.83 -8.84
CA THR A 246 14.23 -10.22 -9.17
C THR A 246 13.94 -11.06 -7.93
N ASN A 247 14.65 -10.79 -6.84
CA ASN A 247 14.56 -11.53 -5.59
C ASN A 247 14.74 -10.61 -4.38
N SER A 248 14.46 -11.12 -3.18
CA SER A 248 14.67 -10.38 -1.94
C SER A 248 14.91 -11.32 -0.76
N ASN A 249 15.82 -10.94 0.15
CA ASN A 249 16.24 -11.76 1.29
C ASN A 249 16.05 -11.02 2.62
N TRP A 250 15.63 -11.77 3.64
CA TRP A 250 15.59 -11.30 5.02
C TRP A 250 16.87 -11.70 5.75
N TYR A 251 17.61 -10.72 6.26
CA TYR A 251 18.71 -10.92 7.18
C TYR A 251 18.16 -10.93 8.59
N ARG A 252 18.48 -11.99 9.34
CA ARG A 252 17.92 -12.25 10.66
C ARG A 252 18.96 -12.09 11.75
N ALA A 253 18.49 -11.80 12.95
CA ALA A 253 19.34 -11.68 14.12
C ALA A 253 20.05 -13.02 14.40
N PRO A 254 21.39 -13.08 14.39
CA PRO A 254 22.13 -14.30 14.76
C PRO A 254 22.05 -14.61 16.26
N SER A 255 21.68 -13.63 17.10
CA SER A 255 21.52 -13.75 18.54
C SER A 255 20.51 -12.74 19.06
N GLY A 256 20.00 -12.94 20.28
CA GLY A 256 19.21 -11.94 20.97
C GLY A 256 20.09 -10.85 21.62
N GLY A 257 19.62 -9.61 21.62
CA GLY A 257 20.38 -8.50 22.20
C GLY A 257 19.90 -7.12 21.73
N LEU A 258 20.81 -6.16 21.80
CA LEU A 258 20.61 -4.78 21.38
C LEU A 258 21.21 -4.56 19.98
N LEU A 259 20.34 -4.40 18.98
CA LEU A 259 20.68 -4.06 17.61
C LEU A 259 21.05 -2.57 17.48
N ARG A 260 22.23 -2.33 16.95
CA ARG A 260 22.66 -1.07 16.34
C ARG A 260 22.65 -1.22 14.82
N GLY A 261 21.60 -0.72 14.17
CA GLY A 261 21.54 -0.71 12.70
C GLY A 261 22.36 0.44 12.13
N TYR A 262 23.34 0.14 11.27
CA TYR A 262 24.22 1.13 10.64
C TYR A 262 23.63 1.69 9.34
N LEU A 263 22.80 0.89 8.66
CA LEU A 263 22.14 1.26 7.41
C LEU A 263 20.62 1.35 7.57
N THR A 264 19.98 2.05 6.65
CA THR A 264 18.53 2.28 6.63
C THR A 264 17.91 1.94 5.27
N ILE A 265 16.57 2.02 5.18
CA ILE A 265 15.88 1.85 3.90
C ILE A 265 16.39 2.83 2.85
N GLY A 266 16.54 2.37 1.63
CA GLY A 266 17.13 3.16 0.54
C GLY A 266 18.64 3.01 0.41
N ASP A 267 19.36 2.58 1.45
CA ASP A 267 20.81 2.35 1.32
C ASP A 267 21.11 1.16 0.40
N THR A 268 22.20 1.28 -0.35
CA THR A 268 22.72 0.23 -1.22
C THR A 268 23.71 -0.64 -0.46
N VAL A 269 23.80 -1.92 -0.82
CA VAL A 269 24.69 -2.89 -0.19
C VAL A 269 25.38 -3.75 -1.23
N GLU A 270 26.56 -4.25 -0.87
CA GLU A 270 27.32 -5.27 -1.59
C GLU A 270 27.73 -6.41 -0.62
N PRO A 271 28.11 -7.59 -1.13
CA PRO A 271 28.62 -8.68 -0.29
C PRO A 271 29.75 -8.20 0.65
N GLY A 272 29.61 -8.47 1.94
CA GLY A 272 30.54 -7.99 2.98
C GLY A 272 30.12 -6.68 3.65
N THR A 273 29.06 -6.01 3.17
CA THR A 273 28.54 -4.79 3.81
C THR A 273 27.93 -5.12 5.18
N VAL A 274 28.44 -4.48 6.24
CA VAL A 274 27.91 -4.62 7.60
C VAL A 274 26.65 -3.77 7.75
N LEU A 275 25.50 -4.42 7.95
CA LEU A 275 24.18 -3.80 8.08
C LEU A 275 23.97 -3.20 9.48
N GLY A 276 24.60 -3.81 10.48
CA GLY A 276 24.49 -3.47 11.89
C GLY A 276 25.16 -4.52 12.75
N ALA A 277 25.10 -4.33 14.07
CA ALA A 277 25.63 -5.28 15.03
C ALA A 277 24.66 -5.47 16.20
N ILE A 278 24.66 -6.66 16.79
CA ILE A 278 23.88 -7.00 17.98
C ILE A 278 24.86 -7.22 19.11
N SER A 279 24.71 -6.47 20.21
CA SER A 279 25.47 -6.73 21.43
C SER A 279 24.57 -7.31 22.51
N ASP A 280 25.14 -8.13 23.40
CA ASP A 280 24.43 -8.43 24.64
C ASP A 280 24.22 -7.14 25.47
N PRO A 281 23.26 -7.11 26.42
CA PRO A 281 22.96 -5.91 27.20
C PRO A 281 24.09 -5.42 28.11
N PHE A 282 25.10 -6.27 28.39
CA PHE A 282 26.26 -5.95 29.23
C PHE A 282 27.48 -5.53 28.40
N GLY A 283 27.44 -5.71 27.07
CA GLY A 283 28.48 -5.31 26.13
C GLY A 283 29.68 -6.26 26.06
N GLU A 284 29.53 -7.51 26.49
CA GLU A 284 30.63 -8.49 26.56
C GLU A 284 30.88 -9.19 25.21
N SER A 285 29.87 -9.22 24.35
CA SER A 285 29.86 -9.86 23.04
C SER A 285 29.10 -9.00 22.02
N GLU A 286 29.60 -9.04 20.79
CA GLU A 286 29.02 -8.36 19.64
C GLU A 286 29.04 -9.28 18.42
N ALA A 287 27.93 -9.33 17.70
CA ALA A 287 27.79 -10.09 16.46
C ALA A 287 27.35 -9.16 15.33
N GLU A 288 28.15 -9.08 14.28
CA GLU A 288 27.81 -8.31 13.07
C GLU A 288 26.77 -9.05 12.23
N VAL A 289 25.91 -8.26 11.57
CA VAL A 289 24.96 -8.73 10.57
C VAL A 289 25.43 -8.21 9.22
N THR A 290 25.87 -9.11 8.35
CA THR A 290 26.51 -8.76 7.08
C THR A 290 25.66 -9.20 5.90
N SER A 291 25.56 -8.36 4.87
CA SER A 291 24.91 -8.75 3.62
C SER A 291 25.84 -9.61 2.76
N ASP A 292 25.26 -10.61 2.10
CA ASP A 292 25.92 -11.49 1.13
C ASP A 292 25.47 -11.23 -0.33
N ILE A 293 24.67 -10.18 -0.57
CA ILE A 293 24.15 -9.84 -1.91
C ILE A 293 24.39 -8.37 -2.25
N THR A 294 24.36 -8.07 -3.55
CA THR A 294 24.26 -6.69 -4.02
C THR A 294 22.80 -6.28 -4.15
N GLY A 295 22.42 -5.15 -3.57
CA GLY A 295 21.02 -4.73 -3.60
C GLY A 295 20.73 -3.43 -2.87
N ILE A 296 19.45 -3.23 -2.56
CA ILE A 296 18.92 -2.08 -1.84
C ILE A 296 18.10 -2.53 -0.64
N ILE A 297 18.26 -1.87 0.50
CA ILE A 297 17.46 -2.14 1.70
C ILE A 297 16.04 -1.60 1.46
N ILE A 298 15.08 -2.49 1.37
CA ILE A 298 13.65 -2.18 1.13
C ILE A 298 12.80 -2.23 2.39
N GLY A 299 13.33 -2.75 3.49
CA GLY A 299 12.68 -2.73 4.79
C GLY A 299 13.64 -3.04 5.92
N ARG A 300 13.35 -2.54 7.12
CA ARG A 300 14.10 -2.90 8.33
C ARG A 300 13.25 -2.83 9.60
N THR A 301 13.74 -3.43 10.67
CA THR A 301 13.24 -3.19 12.02
C THR A 301 13.71 -1.84 12.55
N ASN A 302 12.83 -1.22 13.33
CA ASN A 302 13.13 -0.06 14.18
C ASN A 302 13.32 -0.46 15.65
N MET A 303 13.07 -1.73 16.00
CA MET A 303 13.30 -2.24 17.36
C MET A 303 14.80 -2.36 17.64
N PRO A 304 15.31 -1.72 18.71
CA PRO A 304 16.67 -1.95 19.16
C PRO A 304 16.78 -3.27 19.92
N SER A 305 15.76 -3.69 20.66
CA SER A 305 15.75 -5.00 21.33
C SER A 305 15.24 -6.05 20.37
N VAL A 306 16.05 -7.07 20.10
CA VAL A 306 15.73 -8.15 19.14
C VAL A 306 15.98 -9.52 19.76
N TYR A 307 15.18 -10.50 19.33
CA TYR A 307 15.42 -11.90 19.62
C TYR A 307 16.19 -12.57 18.49
N GLU A 308 16.88 -13.67 18.80
CA GLU A 308 17.48 -14.52 17.78
C GLU A 308 16.42 -14.94 16.75
N GLY A 309 16.75 -14.84 15.47
CA GLY A 309 15.85 -15.15 14.36
C GLY A 309 14.91 -14.01 13.96
N ASP A 310 14.85 -12.89 14.69
CA ASP A 310 14.06 -11.73 14.28
C ASP A 310 14.52 -11.21 12.92
N ALA A 311 13.56 -10.86 12.07
CA ALA A 311 13.85 -10.31 10.75
C ALA A 311 14.32 -8.85 10.89
N LEU A 312 15.57 -8.56 10.55
CA LEU A 312 16.20 -7.26 10.80
C LEU A 312 16.20 -6.35 9.58
N PHE A 313 16.66 -6.87 8.45
CA PHE A 313 16.76 -6.13 7.18
C PHE A 313 16.16 -6.97 6.06
N HIS A 314 15.41 -6.32 5.17
CA HIS A 314 14.89 -6.90 3.94
C HIS A 314 15.62 -6.23 2.78
N ILE A 315 16.37 -6.99 2.01
CA ILE A 315 17.19 -6.47 0.91
C ILE A 315 16.64 -7.02 -0.40
N ALA A 316 16.39 -6.13 -1.34
CA ALA A 316 15.98 -6.47 -2.69
C ALA A 316 17.22 -6.54 -3.59
N GLU A 317 17.39 -7.67 -4.27
CA GLU A 317 18.54 -7.91 -5.14
C GLU A 317 18.39 -7.12 -6.45
N THR A 318 19.40 -6.31 -6.78
CA THR A 318 19.45 -5.54 -8.02
C THR A 318 20.87 -5.05 -8.31
N PRO A 319 21.35 -5.13 -9.56
CA PRO A 319 22.62 -4.53 -9.96
C PRO A 319 22.52 -3.00 -10.14
N SER A 320 21.31 -2.43 -10.05
CA SER A 320 21.04 -1.01 -10.35
C SER A 320 20.48 -0.26 -9.14
N ALA A 321 21.00 -0.55 -7.94
CA ALA A 321 20.51 0.02 -6.69
C ALA A 321 20.56 1.56 -6.67
N ASP A 322 21.62 2.15 -7.23
CA ASP A 322 21.78 3.62 -7.34
C ASP A 322 20.63 4.32 -8.10
N ALA A 323 20.01 3.63 -9.06
CA ALA A 323 18.87 4.17 -9.79
C ALA A 323 17.63 4.32 -8.89
N ALA A 324 17.44 3.42 -7.93
CA ALA A 324 16.35 3.51 -6.96
C ALA A 324 16.60 4.66 -5.97
N VAL A 325 17.84 4.84 -5.52
CA VAL A 325 18.24 5.98 -4.66
C VAL A 325 17.98 7.31 -5.36
N LYS A 326 18.40 7.44 -6.63
CA LYS A 326 18.16 8.66 -7.41
C LYS A 326 16.66 8.99 -7.52
N ARG A 327 15.81 7.96 -7.64
CA ARG A 327 14.36 8.13 -7.70
C ARG A 327 13.75 8.56 -6.37
N MET A 328 14.23 7.98 -5.27
CA MET A 328 13.84 8.38 -3.92
C MET A 328 14.14 9.87 -3.70
N ASN A 329 15.36 10.31 -4.01
CA ASN A 329 15.76 11.72 -3.89
C ASN A 329 14.87 12.62 -4.77
N ALA A 330 14.61 12.22 -6.01
CA ALA A 330 13.73 12.99 -6.90
C ALA A 330 12.28 13.12 -6.38
N GLN A 331 11.79 12.15 -5.60
CA GLN A 331 10.46 12.22 -4.97
C GLN A 331 10.44 13.18 -3.76
N LEU A 332 11.55 13.28 -3.03
CA LEU A 332 11.73 14.23 -1.94
C LEU A 332 11.94 15.67 -2.45
N ASP A 333 12.69 15.82 -3.54
CA ASP A 333 12.99 17.12 -4.16
C ASP A 333 11.81 17.67 -4.98
N ALA A 334 10.84 16.82 -5.35
CA ALA A 334 9.65 17.26 -6.05
C ALA A 334 8.85 18.25 -5.20
N ALA A 335 8.32 19.29 -5.86
CA ALA A 335 7.46 20.25 -5.21
C ALA A 335 6.28 19.51 -4.52
N PRO A 336 5.91 19.92 -3.30
CA PRO A 336 4.74 19.40 -2.62
C PRO A 336 3.52 19.41 -3.54
N LEU A 337 2.81 18.29 -3.60
CA LEU A 337 1.54 18.18 -4.32
C LEU A 337 0.42 18.97 -3.63
N PHE A 338 0.60 19.29 -2.35
CA PHE A 338 -0.36 19.99 -1.50
C PHE A 338 0.40 20.98 -0.62
N ASP A 339 -0.29 21.99 -0.11
CA ASP A 339 0.27 22.88 0.90
C ASP A 339 0.61 22.05 2.16
N GLU A 340 1.90 21.87 2.43
CA GLU A 340 2.41 20.99 3.49
C GLU A 340 2.27 21.59 4.90
N ASP A 341 1.81 22.84 4.98
CA ASP A 341 1.58 23.57 6.22
C ASP A 341 0.43 22.99 7.08
N GLU A 342 -0.32 22.00 6.59
CA GLU A 342 -1.39 21.31 7.34
C GLU A 342 -0.91 20.08 8.15
N ILE A 343 0.38 19.73 8.14
CA ILE A 343 0.89 18.48 8.77
C ILE A 343 1.61 18.72 10.11
N ILE A 344 1.62 19.94 10.65
CA ILE A 344 2.31 20.27 11.91
C ILE A 344 1.40 20.11 13.13
#